data_AF-A0A2T6ZJI8-F1
#
_entry.id   AF-A0A2T6ZJI8-F1
#
_cell.length_a   1.000
_cell.length_b   1.000
_cell.length_c   1.000
_cell.angle_alpha   90.00
_cell.angle_beta   90.00
_cell.angle_gamma   90.00
#
_symmetry.space_group_name_H-M   'P 1'
#
loop_
_entity.id
_entity.type
_entity.pdbx_description
1 polymer ?
#
loop_
_entity_poly.entity_id
_entity_poly.type
_entity_poly.pdbx_seq_one_letter_code
_entity_poly.pdbx_strand_id
1 'polypeptide(L)'
;MQRFLKSRNRLTATVRTGNFRHLTQGQSRGTPTIVLAQGAVFKEIEGRWSKRLREQSTAMHERFDKIEVMWISVSKIKEAGMLRLNAKYAKSRDRERTTLLNSFNELRQRHEKKAETLVLHNSDLLDAVSEERNARMKLQRKYNICGALERMVFLAKLQQKVPPTAGVQQGLCKLAQSGEFTAILDKEVEARKLDARDVIAGVSHLYRRASNGTNGNDDIITIRATKFNDNERAALAVFLKIQREAARCIYILRNFPENTLSTYWLTKFGRTLNPSGMHTPSPAIVQTKEITAYALWVDTLSGRSFFGAGRQVTPTPISFDKLRICACDRRRNSRIRVGYAA
;
A
#
# COMPACT_ATOMS: atom_id res chain seq x y z
N MET A 1 10.68 -13.80 -30.69
CA MET A 1 10.30 -14.13 -32.07
C MET A 1 9.12 -13.26 -32.52
N GLN A 2 9.38 -12.03 -32.95
CA GLN A 2 8.37 -11.15 -33.55
C GLN A 2 8.46 -11.26 -35.07
N ARG A 3 7.44 -11.82 -35.71
CA ARG A 3 7.33 -11.90 -37.17
C ARG A 3 6.67 -10.62 -37.68
N PHE A 4 7.46 -9.78 -38.33
CA PHE A 4 6.99 -8.69 -39.17
C PHE A 4 6.25 -9.26 -40.39
N LEU A 5 4.94 -9.04 -40.48
CA LEU A 5 4.18 -9.24 -41.71
C LEU A 5 4.44 -8.03 -42.63
N LYS A 6 5.40 -8.17 -43.54
CA LYS A 6 5.58 -7.26 -44.69
C LYS A 6 4.34 -7.36 -45.59
N SER A 7 3.62 -6.26 -45.76
CA SER A 7 2.49 -6.19 -46.70
C SER A 7 2.97 -6.34 -48.13
N ARG A 8 2.31 -7.24 -48.86
CA ARG A 8 2.57 -7.65 -50.24
C ARG A 8 1.62 -6.88 -51.17
N ASN A 9 2.17 -6.41 -52.29
CA ASN A 9 1.52 -5.86 -53.50
C ASN A 9 1.16 -4.36 -53.51
N ARG A 10 2.15 -3.51 -53.80
CA ARG A 10 1.92 -2.29 -54.60
C ARG A 10 1.95 -2.67 -56.07
N LEU A 11 0.77 -2.74 -56.71
CA LEU A 11 0.67 -2.72 -58.16
C LEU A 11 0.78 -1.25 -58.61
N THR A 12 2.00 -0.79 -58.88
CA THR A 12 2.23 0.42 -59.67
C THR A 12 1.91 0.10 -61.13
N ALA A 13 0.70 0.41 -61.57
CA ALA A 13 0.38 0.46 -62.99
C ALA A 13 1.11 1.67 -63.58
N THR A 14 2.30 1.46 -64.13
CA THR A 14 2.94 2.41 -65.05
C THR A 14 2.07 2.52 -66.29
N VAL A 15 1.30 3.60 -66.38
CA VAL A 15 0.63 4.05 -67.60
C VAL A 15 1.72 4.22 -68.65
N ARG A 16 1.79 3.29 -69.60
CA ARG A 16 2.58 3.47 -70.82
C ARG A 16 1.97 4.66 -71.57
N THR A 17 2.61 5.82 -71.50
CA THR A 17 2.47 6.92 -72.45
C THR A 17 3.01 6.43 -73.80
N GLY A 18 2.23 5.57 -74.46
CA GLY A 18 2.44 5.24 -75.86
C GLY A 18 2.13 6.49 -76.68
N ASN A 19 3.15 7.04 -77.34
CA ASN A 19 3.02 8.13 -78.29
C ASN A 19 2.01 7.75 -79.37
N PHE A 20 0.77 8.22 -79.21
CA PHE A 20 -0.18 8.27 -80.31
C PHE A 20 0.37 9.24 -81.34
N ARG A 21 0.94 8.68 -82.40
CA ARG A 21 1.28 9.43 -83.60
C ARG A 21 -0.02 10.02 -84.13
N HIS A 22 -0.13 11.35 -84.05
CA HIS A 22 -1.12 12.10 -84.82
C HIS A 22 -0.89 11.77 -86.30
N LEU A 23 -1.82 11.03 -86.89
CA LEU A 23 -1.96 10.92 -88.33
C LEU A 23 -2.34 12.31 -88.84
N THR A 24 -1.35 13.07 -89.29
CA THR A 24 -1.54 14.31 -90.02
C THR A 24 -2.37 14.01 -91.26
N GLN A 25 -3.55 14.61 -91.24
CA GLN A 25 -4.61 14.55 -92.20
C GLN A 25 -4.12 15.04 -93.58
N GLY A 26 -3.93 14.10 -94.50
CA GLY A 26 -3.82 14.39 -95.92
C GLY A 26 -5.16 14.92 -96.43
N GLN A 27 -5.13 16.12 -97.00
CA GLN A 27 -6.24 16.67 -97.78
C GLN A 27 -6.47 15.81 -99.02
N SER A 28 -7.36 14.83 -98.92
CA SER A 28 -7.97 14.21 -100.10
C SER A 28 -9.37 14.78 -100.28
N ARG A 29 -9.48 15.71 -101.23
CA ARG A 29 -10.74 16.15 -101.83
C ARG A 29 -11.32 14.97 -102.60
N GLY A 30 -12.38 14.39 -102.07
CA GLY A 30 -13.17 13.37 -102.75
C GLY A 30 -14.38 13.06 -101.90
N THR A 31 -15.42 13.89 -102.03
CA THR A 31 -16.72 13.70 -101.39
C THR A 31 -17.37 12.44 -101.97
N PRO A 32 -17.47 11.31 -101.23
CA PRO A 32 -18.28 10.20 -101.68
C PRO A 32 -19.73 10.60 -101.40
N THR A 33 -20.39 11.14 -102.42
CA THR A 33 -21.82 11.49 -102.40
C THR A 33 -22.67 10.23 -102.63
N ILE A 34 -22.35 9.17 -101.88
CA ILE A 34 -23.09 7.91 -101.77
C ILE A 34 -22.93 7.60 -100.29
N VAL A 35 -23.87 7.91 -99.41
CA VAL A 35 -25.11 7.16 -99.17
C VAL A 35 -26.02 8.05 -98.29
N LEU A 36 -27.02 8.73 -98.85
CA LEU A 36 -28.07 9.41 -98.08
C LEU A 36 -29.37 8.59 -97.96
N ALA A 37 -29.43 7.41 -98.58
CA ALA A 37 -30.61 6.54 -98.58
C ALA A 37 -30.59 5.41 -97.51
N GLN A 38 -29.50 5.19 -96.76
CA GLN A 38 -29.43 4.19 -95.67
C GLN A 38 -29.74 4.76 -94.27
N GLY A 39 -30.02 6.05 -94.14
CA GLY A 39 -30.22 6.72 -92.85
C GLY A 39 -31.39 6.18 -92.02
N ALA A 40 -32.44 5.67 -92.67
CA ALA A 40 -33.60 5.10 -91.97
C ALA A 40 -33.28 3.74 -91.33
N VAL A 41 -32.65 2.83 -92.08
CA VAL A 41 -32.28 1.48 -91.59
C VAL A 41 -31.23 1.58 -90.48
N PHE A 42 -30.26 2.49 -90.62
CA PHE A 42 -29.23 2.69 -89.58
C PHE A 42 -29.83 3.23 -88.28
N LYS A 43 -30.72 4.22 -88.34
CA LYS A 43 -31.43 4.75 -87.16
C LYS A 43 -32.27 3.70 -86.45
N GLU A 44 -32.87 2.77 -87.18
CA GLU A 44 -33.62 1.67 -86.59
C GLU A 44 -32.69 0.69 -85.83
N ILE A 45 -31.56 0.32 -86.43
CA ILE A 45 -30.56 -0.54 -85.79
C ILE A 45 -30.00 0.13 -84.53
N GLU A 46 -29.64 1.41 -84.63
CA GLU A 46 -29.14 2.21 -83.51
C GLU A 46 -30.18 2.32 -82.38
N GLY A 47 -31.45 2.50 -82.73
CA GLY A 47 -32.57 2.49 -81.78
C GLY A 47 -32.72 1.15 -81.04
N ARG A 48 -32.66 0.03 -81.77
CA ARG A 48 -32.71 -1.33 -81.17
C ARG A 48 -31.51 -1.60 -80.27
N TRP A 49 -30.31 -1.21 -80.69
CA TRP A 49 -29.09 -1.33 -79.89
C TRP A 49 -29.17 -0.49 -78.62
N SER A 50 -29.57 0.77 -78.73
CA SER A 50 -29.74 1.69 -77.59
C SER A 50 -30.80 1.18 -76.60
N LYS A 51 -31.88 0.58 -77.09
CA LYS A 51 -32.90 -0.06 -76.26
C LYS A 51 -32.33 -1.27 -75.50
N ARG A 52 -31.71 -2.22 -76.20
CA ARG A 52 -31.08 -3.41 -75.58
C ARG A 52 -30.01 -3.01 -74.57
N LEU A 53 -29.20 -2.00 -74.88
CA LEU A 53 -28.16 -1.52 -73.98
C LEU A 53 -28.76 -0.96 -72.69
N ARG A 54 -29.86 -0.18 -72.78
CA ARG A 54 -30.58 0.32 -71.60
C ARG A 54 -31.21 -0.81 -70.79
N GLU A 55 -31.84 -1.77 -71.45
CA GLU A 55 -32.43 -2.95 -70.78
C GLU A 55 -31.37 -3.78 -70.07
N GLN A 56 -30.24 -4.05 -70.73
CA GLN A 56 -29.12 -4.79 -70.15
C GLN A 56 -28.47 -4.02 -69.00
N SER A 57 -28.30 -2.71 -69.15
CA SER A 57 -27.78 -1.85 -68.08
C SER A 57 -28.72 -1.88 -66.86
N THR A 58 -30.03 -1.73 -67.07
CA THR A 58 -31.04 -1.78 -66.00
C THR A 58 -31.02 -3.13 -65.29
N ALA A 59 -31.03 -4.23 -66.06
CA ALA A 59 -30.95 -5.58 -65.51
C ALA A 59 -29.64 -5.83 -64.74
N MET A 60 -28.54 -5.20 -65.16
CA MET A 60 -27.27 -5.28 -64.45
C MET A 60 -27.30 -4.48 -63.14
N HIS A 61 -27.88 -3.27 -63.13
CA HIS A 61 -28.05 -2.48 -61.91
C HIS A 61 -28.93 -3.21 -60.90
N GLU A 62 -30.07 -3.77 -61.32
CA GLU A 62 -30.93 -4.58 -60.45
C GLU A 62 -30.20 -5.79 -59.84
N ARG A 63 -29.27 -6.41 -60.59
CA ARG A 63 -28.43 -7.48 -60.07
C ARG A 63 -27.43 -6.97 -59.04
N PHE A 64 -26.81 -5.82 -59.27
CA PHE A 64 -25.90 -5.20 -58.32
C PHE A 64 -26.62 -4.81 -57.02
N ASP A 65 -27.81 -4.22 -57.11
CA ASP A 65 -28.61 -3.86 -55.93
C ASP A 65 -28.95 -5.11 -55.10
N LYS A 66 -29.35 -6.21 -55.76
CA LYS A 66 -29.59 -7.50 -55.08
C LYS A 66 -28.33 -8.04 -54.40
N ILE A 67 -27.18 -7.95 -55.06
CA ILE A 67 -25.90 -8.39 -54.51
C ILE A 67 -25.50 -7.52 -53.31
N GLU A 68 -25.70 -6.20 -53.38
CA GLU A 68 -25.40 -5.27 -52.29
C GLU A 68 -26.26 -5.57 -51.06
N VAL A 69 -27.57 -5.73 -51.23
CA VAL A 69 -28.49 -6.10 -50.14
C VAL A 69 -28.09 -7.43 -49.52
N MET A 70 -27.75 -8.43 -50.35
CA MET A 70 -27.25 -9.71 -49.86
C MET A 70 -25.96 -9.53 -49.05
N TRP A 71 -24.97 -8.79 -49.54
CA TRP A 71 -23.73 -8.52 -48.81
C TRP A 71 -23.95 -7.79 -47.48
N ILE A 72 -24.81 -6.77 -47.45
CA ILE A 72 -25.16 -6.04 -46.23
C ILE A 72 -25.78 -7.01 -45.21
N SER A 73 -26.70 -7.89 -45.63
CA SER A 73 -27.32 -8.87 -44.73
C SER A 73 -26.32 -9.89 -44.18
N VAL A 74 -25.41 -10.41 -45.02
CA VAL A 74 -24.34 -11.32 -44.60
C VAL A 74 -23.38 -10.62 -43.62
N SER A 75 -23.03 -9.36 -43.88
CA SER A 75 -22.18 -8.56 -42.99
C SER A 75 -22.82 -8.39 -41.61
N LYS A 76 -24.11 -8.02 -41.57
CA LYS A 76 -24.87 -7.87 -40.32
C LYS A 76 -24.93 -9.16 -39.50
N ILE A 77 -25.15 -10.31 -40.15
CA ILE A 77 -25.17 -11.62 -39.47
C ILE A 77 -23.79 -11.92 -38.86
N LYS A 78 -22.72 -11.67 -39.60
CA LYS A 78 -21.34 -11.90 -39.13
C LYS A 78 -20.99 -10.98 -37.96
N GLU A 79 -21.34 -9.70 -38.03
CA GLU A 79 -21.17 -8.73 -36.95
C GLU A 79 -21.93 -9.14 -35.69
N ALA A 80 -23.20 -9.54 -35.82
CA ALA A 80 -24.00 -10.03 -34.70
C ALA A 80 -23.39 -11.30 -34.06
N GLY A 81 -22.84 -12.21 -34.87
CA GLY A 81 -22.11 -13.37 -34.40
C GLY A 81 -20.86 -13.01 -33.59
N MET A 82 -20.05 -12.07 -34.09
CA MET A 82 -18.86 -11.57 -33.41
C MET A 82 -19.19 -10.86 -32.09
N LEU A 83 -20.23 -10.03 -32.07
CA LEU A 83 -20.68 -9.34 -30.85
C LEU A 83 -21.14 -10.33 -29.78
N ARG A 84 -21.86 -11.39 -30.16
CA ARG A 84 -22.27 -12.47 -29.23
C ARG A 84 -21.07 -13.22 -28.66
N LEU A 85 -20.05 -13.51 -29.47
CA LEU A 85 -18.82 -14.14 -28.99
C LEU A 85 -18.07 -13.22 -28.02
N ASN A 86 -17.89 -11.95 -28.36
CA ASN A 86 -17.25 -10.96 -27.48
C ASN A 86 -18.00 -10.82 -26.15
N ALA A 87 -19.33 -10.80 -26.17
CA ALA A 87 -20.14 -10.76 -24.95
C ALA A 87 -19.94 -12.02 -24.07
N LYS A 88 -19.80 -13.21 -24.68
CA LYS A 88 -19.47 -14.44 -23.95
C LYS A 88 -18.07 -14.36 -23.32
N TYR A 89 -17.07 -13.88 -24.05
CA TYR A 89 -15.71 -13.70 -23.52
C TYR A 89 -15.65 -12.66 -22.40
N ALA A 90 -16.37 -11.55 -22.53
CA ALA A 90 -16.46 -10.53 -21.48
C ALA A 90 -17.04 -11.13 -20.19
N LYS A 91 -18.16 -11.87 -20.28
CA LYS A 91 -18.75 -12.57 -19.13
C LYS A 91 -17.80 -13.59 -18.51
N SER A 92 -17.02 -14.32 -19.30
CA SER A 92 -16.02 -15.27 -18.79
C SER A 92 -14.93 -14.55 -18.02
N ARG A 93 -14.39 -13.46 -18.58
CA ARG A 93 -13.36 -12.64 -17.92
C ARG A 93 -13.86 -11.99 -16.63
N ASP A 94 -15.10 -11.51 -16.62
CA ASP A 94 -15.69 -10.94 -15.41
C ASP A 94 -15.80 -11.99 -14.30
N ARG A 95 -16.21 -13.23 -14.63
CA ARG A 95 -16.23 -14.34 -13.67
C ARG A 95 -14.83 -14.64 -13.14
N GLU A 96 -13.84 -14.79 -14.01
CA GLU A 96 -12.45 -15.01 -13.59
C GLU A 96 -11.94 -13.89 -12.68
N ARG A 97 -12.24 -12.63 -13.03
CA ARG A 97 -11.88 -11.46 -12.23
C ARG A 97 -12.55 -11.48 -10.87
N THR A 98 -13.83 -11.84 -10.77
CA THR A 98 -14.53 -11.94 -9.49
C THR A 98 -13.95 -13.06 -8.61
N THR A 99 -13.64 -14.22 -9.18
CA THR A 99 -13.00 -15.32 -8.47
C THR A 99 -11.62 -14.92 -7.92
N LEU A 100 -10.82 -14.25 -8.75
CA LEU A 100 -9.50 -13.77 -8.36
C LEU A 100 -9.59 -12.66 -7.30
N LEU A 101 -10.55 -11.75 -7.40
CA LEU A 101 -10.76 -10.73 -6.36
C LEU A 101 -11.17 -11.36 -5.01
N ASN A 102 -12.04 -12.37 -5.04
CA ASN A 102 -12.45 -13.10 -3.83
C ASN A 102 -11.25 -13.82 -3.20
N SER A 103 -10.41 -14.50 -3.98
CA SER A 103 -9.23 -15.19 -3.45
C SER A 103 -8.20 -14.22 -2.85
N PHE A 104 -8.02 -13.03 -3.43
CA PHE A 104 -7.19 -11.98 -2.84
C PHE A 104 -7.75 -11.47 -1.51
N ASN A 105 -9.06 -11.27 -1.41
CA ASN A 105 -9.70 -10.84 -0.17
C ASN A 105 -9.57 -11.89 0.93
N GLU A 106 -9.75 -13.18 0.61
CA GLU A 106 -9.54 -14.27 1.55
C GLU A 106 -8.09 -14.34 2.05
N LEU A 107 -7.12 -14.20 1.14
CA LEU A 107 -5.70 -14.20 1.51
C LEU A 107 -5.37 -13.03 2.44
N ARG A 108 -5.89 -11.83 2.12
CA ARG A 108 -5.73 -10.65 2.96
C ARG A 108 -6.29 -10.88 4.37
N GLN A 109 -7.51 -11.40 4.48
CA GLN A 109 -8.12 -11.71 5.78
C GLN A 109 -7.31 -12.73 6.58
N ARG A 110 -6.73 -13.74 5.93
CA ARG A 110 -5.83 -14.71 6.59
C ARG A 110 -4.57 -14.03 7.14
N HIS A 111 -3.98 -13.11 6.38
CA HIS A 111 -2.81 -12.36 6.84
C HIS A 111 -3.15 -11.41 7.99
N GLU A 112 -4.28 -10.72 7.94
CA GLU A 112 -4.76 -9.83 9.02
C GLU A 112 -4.96 -10.64 10.32
N LYS A 113 -5.70 -11.75 10.27
CA LYS A 113 -5.89 -12.65 11.43
C LYS A 113 -4.57 -13.18 12.00
N LYS A 114 -3.62 -13.53 11.13
CA LYS A 114 -2.29 -14.01 11.57
C LYS A 114 -1.50 -12.89 12.25
N ALA A 115 -1.56 -11.67 11.71
CA ALA A 115 -0.92 -10.51 12.32
C ALA A 115 -1.52 -10.19 13.68
N GLU A 116 -2.85 -10.19 13.82
CA GLU A 116 -3.55 -10.01 15.11
C GLU A 116 -3.13 -11.05 16.15
N THR A 117 -3.08 -12.32 15.76
CA THR A 117 -2.64 -13.41 16.64
C THR A 117 -1.21 -13.20 17.13
N LEU A 118 -0.30 -12.79 16.24
CA LEU A 118 1.10 -12.50 16.60
C LEU A 118 1.22 -11.26 17.49
N VAL A 119 0.41 -10.22 17.27
CA VAL A 119 0.37 -9.02 18.12
C VAL A 119 -0.06 -9.38 19.53
N LEU A 120 -1.13 -10.19 19.68
CA LEU A 120 -1.59 -10.66 20.98
C LEU A 120 -0.52 -11.50 21.69
N HIS A 121 0.09 -12.46 20.98
CA HIS A 121 1.13 -13.30 21.54
C HIS A 121 2.36 -12.49 21.99
N ASN A 122 2.81 -11.52 21.19
CA ASN A 122 3.90 -10.62 21.56
C ASN A 122 3.54 -9.76 22.77
N SER A 123 2.29 -9.32 22.89
CA SER A 123 1.80 -8.60 24.08
C SER A 123 1.88 -9.48 25.32
N ASP A 124 1.43 -10.74 25.25
CA ASP A 124 1.47 -11.67 26.38
C ASP A 124 2.92 -11.98 26.80
N LEU A 125 3.84 -12.14 25.83
CA LEU A 125 5.27 -12.31 26.11
C LEU A 125 5.88 -11.07 26.78
N LEU A 126 5.52 -9.86 26.34
CA LEU A 126 5.99 -8.62 26.95
C LEU A 126 5.48 -8.46 28.38
N ASP A 127 4.23 -8.84 28.65
CA ASP A 127 3.64 -8.86 29.98
C ASP A 127 4.39 -9.86 30.87
N ALA A 128 4.60 -11.10 30.40
CA ALA A 128 5.33 -12.13 31.13
C ALA A 128 6.77 -11.71 31.49
N VAL A 129 7.53 -11.17 30.53
CA VAL A 129 8.90 -10.66 30.75
C VAL A 129 8.90 -9.51 31.76
N SER A 130 7.87 -8.65 31.71
CA SER A 130 7.72 -7.53 32.65
C SER A 130 7.41 -8.02 34.07
N GLU A 131 6.57 -9.04 34.22
CA GLU A 131 6.24 -9.67 35.49
C GLU A 131 7.41 -10.42 36.10
N GLU A 132 8.14 -11.21 35.30
CA GLU A 132 9.34 -11.92 35.73
C GLU A 132 10.39 -10.94 36.24
N ARG A 133 10.64 -9.85 35.49
CA ARG A 133 11.58 -8.81 35.92
C ARG A 133 11.13 -8.13 37.20
N ASN A 134 9.83 -7.89 37.36
CA ASN A 134 9.27 -7.34 38.60
C ASN A 134 9.49 -8.27 39.79
N ALA A 135 9.23 -9.58 39.63
CA ALA A 135 9.47 -10.57 40.66
C ALA A 135 10.96 -10.64 41.03
N ARG A 136 11.86 -10.63 40.03
CA ARG A 136 13.31 -10.62 40.26
C ARG A 136 13.79 -9.37 40.98
N MET A 137 13.27 -8.19 40.63
CA MET A 137 13.62 -6.95 41.35
C MET A 137 13.15 -6.98 42.80
N LYS A 138 11.97 -7.52 43.09
CA LYS A 138 11.49 -7.73 44.47
C LYS A 138 12.40 -8.68 45.24
N LEU A 139 12.76 -9.82 44.66
CA LEU A 139 13.65 -10.80 45.28
C LEU A 139 15.05 -10.23 45.56
N GLN A 140 15.60 -9.44 44.64
CA GLN A 140 16.88 -8.75 44.82
C GLN A 140 16.80 -7.55 45.76
N ARG A 141 15.61 -7.26 46.31
CA ARG A 141 15.31 -6.06 47.09
C ARG A 141 15.74 -4.78 46.38
N LYS A 142 15.64 -4.73 45.04
CA LYS A 142 15.90 -3.54 44.23
C LYS A 142 14.65 -2.69 44.04
N TYR A 143 13.71 -2.72 44.98
CA TYR A 143 12.45 -2.00 44.92
C TYR A 143 12.59 -0.53 45.37
N ASN A 144 13.66 0.12 44.91
CA ASN A 144 13.98 1.51 45.21
C ASN A 144 13.88 2.37 43.94
N ILE A 145 14.14 3.68 44.07
CA ILE A 145 14.08 4.63 42.94
C ILE A 145 15.02 4.19 41.79
N CYS A 146 16.21 3.68 42.11
CA CYS A 146 17.17 3.21 41.11
C CYS A 146 16.58 2.06 40.29
N GLY A 147 16.04 1.04 40.94
CA GLY A 147 15.39 -0.09 40.27
C GLY A 147 14.17 0.34 39.43
N ALA A 148 13.40 1.33 39.90
CA ALA A 148 12.28 1.89 39.14
C ALA A 148 12.76 2.57 37.84
N LEU A 149 13.82 3.38 37.90
CA LEU A 149 14.41 4.02 36.73
C LEU A 149 15.03 3.00 35.75
N GLU A 150 15.73 1.99 36.24
CA GLU A 150 16.25 0.88 35.43
C GLU A 150 15.13 0.15 34.69
N ARG A 151 14.02 -0.14 35.41
CA ARG A 151 12.84 -0.78 34.84
C ARG A 151 12.21 0.07 33.75
N MET A 152 12.05 1.37 33.99
CA MET A 152 11.48 2.28 32.99
C MET A 152 12.30 2.30 31.71
N VAL A 153 13.63 2.42 31.81
CA VAL A 153 14.50 2.41 30.64
C VAL A 153 14.47 1.05 29.95
N PHE A 154 14.43 -0.05 30.69
CA PHE A 154 14.30 -1.39 30.10
C PHE A 154 13.00 -1.53 29.29
N LEU A 155 11.86 -1.10 29.84
CA LEU A 155 10.59 -1.13 29.11
C LEU A 155 10.64 -0.22 27.87
N ALA A 156 11.25 0.96 27.98
CA ALA A 156 11.44 1.85 26.84
C ALA A 156 12.32 1.23 25.74
N LYS A 157 13.32 0.43 26.11
CA LYS A 157 14.13 -0.35 25.14
C LYS A 157 13.31 -1.42 24.44
N LEU A 158 12.49 -2.17 25.18
CA LEU A 158 11.59 -3.18 24.59
C LEU A 158 10.60 -2.55 23.59
N GLN A 159 10.13 -1.34 23.91
CA GLN A 159 9.25 -0.55 23.04
C GLN A 159 9.99 0.21 21.93
N GLN A 160 11.31 0.05 21.81
CA GLN A 160 12.16 0.76 20.84
C GLN A 160 12.12 2.30 20.97
N LYS A 161 11.63 2.84 22.10
CA LYS A 161 11.70 4.29 22.43
C LYS A 161 13.12 4.74 22.78
N VAL A 162 13.97 3.80 23.21
CA VAL A 162 15.38 4.00 23.56
C VAL A 162 16.21 2.94 22.84
N PRO A 163 17.40 3.27 22.29
CA PRO A 163 18.28 2.28 21.68
C PRO A 163 18.64 1.14 22.64
N PRO A 164 18.70 -0.12 22.18
CA PRO A 164 18.98 -1.26 23.05
C PRO A 164 20.36 -1.17 23.73
N THR A 165 21.32 -0.52 23.07
CA THR A 165 22.69 -0.29 23.55
C THR A 165 22.83 0.85 24.56
N ALA A 166 21.81 1.70 24.72
CA ALA A 166 21.90 2.88 25.58
C ALA A 166 22.05 2.51 27.07
N GLY A 167 22.91 3.19 27.81
CA GLY A 167 22.96 3.07 29.27
C GLY A 167 21.68 3.59 29.94
N VAL A 168 21.49 3.32 31.24
CA VAL A 168 20.27 3.77 31.96
C VAL A 168 20.14 5.29 31.93
N GLN A 169 21.21 6.02 32.28
CA GLN A 169 21.20 7.50 32.26
C GLN A 169 20.95 8.05 30.85
N GLN A 170 21.57 7.47 29.82
CA GLN A 170 21.33 7.85 28.42
C GLN A 170 19.87 7.61 28.02
N GLY A 171 19.29 6.49 28.46
CA GLY A 171 17.88 6.17 28.23
C GLY A 171 16.94 7.15 28.92
N LEU A 172 17.22 7.58 30.15
CA LEU A 172 16.44 8.62 30.83
C LEU A 172 16.51 9.96 30.10
N CYS A 173 17.70 10.38 29.65
CA CYS A 173 17.83 11.60 28.86
C CYS A 173 17.03 11.52 27.55
N LYS A 174 17.02 10.36 26.89
CA LYS A 174 16.20 10.12 25.68
C LYS A 174 14.70 10.15 25.98
N LEU A 175 14.28 9.56 27.09
CA LEU A 175 12.88 9.63 27.52
C LEU A 175 12.47 11.06 27.89
N ALA A 176 13.35 11.86 28.47
CA ALA A 176 13.08 13.27 28.77
C ALA A 176 12.90 14.14 27.51
N GLN A 177 13.42 13.71 26.37
CA GLN A 177 13.21 14.35 25.07
C GLN A 177 11.87 13.97 24.42
N SER A 178 11.09 13.06 25.03
CA SER A 178 9.81 12.62 24.46
C SER A 178 8.69 13.65 24.69
N GLY A 179 7.73 13.70 23.76
CA GLY A 179 6.54 14.53 23.91
C GLY A 179 5.69 14.14 25.12
N GLU A 180 5.63 12.85 25.46
CA GLU A 180 4.95 12.33 26.66
C GLU A 180 5.55 12.93 27.94
N PHE A 181 6.89 12.98 28.03
CA PHE A 181 7.57 13.58 29.16
C PHE A 181 7.30 15.07 29.27
N THR A 182 7.40 15.81 28.17
CA THR A 182 7.18 17.26 28.13
C THR A 182 5.76 17.62 28.59
N ALA A 183 4.74 16.90 28.09
CA ALA A 183 3.34 17.16 28.45
C ALA A 183 3.02 16.96 29.94
N ILE A 184 3.70 16.01 30.60
CA ILE A 184 3.56 15.79 32.04
C ILE A 184 4.44 16.78 32.82
N LEU A 185 5.62 17.10 32.29
CA LEU A 185 6.53 18.08 32.88
C LEU A 185 5.86 19.44 33.02
N ASP A 186 5.20 19.94 31.98
CA ASP A 186 4.54 21.26 31.97
C ASP A 186 3.56 21.40 33.15
N LYS A 187 2.75 20.35 33.39
CA LYS A 187 1.81 20.30 34.51
C LYS A 187 2.52 20.24 35.86
N GLU A 188 3.64 19.53 35.93
CA GLU A 188 4.40 19.38 37.18
C GLU A 188 5.13 20.66 37.55
N VAL A 189 5.71 21.37 36.58
CA VAL A 189 6.43 22.63 36.81
C VAL A 189 5.47 23.76 37.17
N GLU A 190 4.29 23.82 36.55
CA GLU A 190 3.25 24.77 36.90
C GLU A 190 2.77 24.53 38.35
N ALA A 191 2.45 23.29 38.71
CA ALA A 191 1.96 22.94 40.04
C ALA A 191 2.98 23.24 41.16
N ARG A 192 4.28 23.15 40.86
CA ARG A 192 5.37 23.37 41.83
C ARG A 192 6.03 24.74 41.73
N LYS A 193 5.65 25.57 40.76
CA LYS A 193 6.29 26.86 40.44
C LYS A 193 7.80 26.71 40.18
N LEU A 194 8.18 25.69 39.40
CA LEU A 194 9.57 25.42 39.00
C LEU A 194 9.84 25.83 37.55
N ASP A 195 11.11 25.93 37.17
CA ASP A 195 11.52 26.15 35.78
C ASP A 195 11.74 24.81 35.05
N ALA A 196 11.16 24.67 33.86
CA ALA A 196 11.24 23.44 33.08
C ALA A 196 12.67 23.11 32.61
N ARG A 197 13.50 24.12 32.31
CA ARG A 197 14.88 23.91 31.86
C ARG A 197 15.72 23.35 33.00
N ASP A 198 15.52 23.85 34.21
CA ASP A 198 16.21 23.36 35.41
C ASP A 198 15.81 21.92 35.76
N VAL A 199 14.53 21.57 35.61
CA VAL A 199 14.05 20.19 35.80
C VAL A 199 14.67 19.26 34.76
N ILE A 200 14.72 19.66 33.48
CA ILE A 200 15.35 18.87 32.41
C ILE A 200 16.86 18.73 32.66
N ALA A 201 17.54 19.79 33.09
CA ALA A 201 18.96 19.75 33.45
C ALA A 201 19.21 18.75 34.59
N GLY A 202 18.30 18.68 35.57
CA GLY A 202 18.32 17.69 36.66
C GLY A 202 18.30 16.24 36.19
N VAL A 203 17.68 15.92 35.05
CA VAL A 203 17.63 14.56 34.50
C VAL A 203 19.03 14.00 34.23
N SER A 204 19.98 14.84 33.79
CA SER A 204 21.31 14.43 33.30
C SER A 204 22.15 13.61 34.29
N HIS A 205 21.90 13.76 35.59
CA HIS A 205 22.64 13.09 36.66
C HIS A 205 21.72 12.32 37.63
N LEU A 206 20.44 12.19 37.27
CA LEU A 206 19.41 11.65 38.13
C LEU A 206 19.67 10.18 38.51
N TYR A 207 20.11 9.37 37.55
CA TYR A 207 20.41 7.96 37.80
C TYR A 207 21.59 7.81 38.76
N ARG A 208 22.66 8.58 38.54
CA ARG A 208 23.84 8.60 39.41
C ARG A 208 23.49 9.02 40.85
N ARG A 209 22.60 10.00 41.01
CA ARG A 209 22.08 10.41 42.34
C ARG A 209 21.28 9.28 42.99
N ALA A 210 20.37 8.66 42.24
CA ALA A 210 19.52 7.58 42.74
C ALA A 210 20.33 6.33 43.13
N SER A 211 21.38 6.00 42.37
CA SER A 211 22.25 4.85 42.66
C SER A 211 23.08 5.02 43.93
N ASN A 212 23.43 6.25 44.30
CA ASN A 212 24.22 6.53 45.51
C ASN A 212 23.36 6.52 46.79
N GLY A 213 22.04 6.46 46.67
CA GLY A 213 21.09 6.60 47.77
C GLY A 213 20.43 5.29 48.24
N THR A 214 20.95 4.12 47.86
CA THR A 214 20.24 2.82 47.95
C THR A 214 20.07 2.23 49.36
N ASN A 215 20.17 3.03 50.42
CA ASN A 215 19.92 2.55 51.78
C ASN A 215 18.42 2.62 52.09
N GLY A 216 17.69 1.56 51.75
CA GLY A 216 16.27 1.39 52.10
C GLY A 216 15.55 0.45 51.13
N ASN A 217 15.09 -0.68 51.66
CA ASN A 217 14.24 -1.64 50.93
C ASN A 217 12.81 -1.51 51.44
N ASP A 218 12.19 -0.40 51.10
CA ASP A 218 10.78 -0.19 51.40
C ASP A 218 9.95 -0.77 50.24
N ASP A 219 8.83 -1.44 50.54
CA ASP A 219 7.86 -1.90 49.52
C ASP A 219 7.26 -0.73 48.71
N ILE A 220 7.45 0.51 49.19
CA ILE A 220 6.97 1.74 48.61
C ILE A 220 8.18 2.58 48.15
N ILE A 221 8.21 2.90 46.85
CA ILE A 221 9.21 3.81 46.29
C ILE A 221 8.98 5.21 46.87
N THR A 222 9.85 5.62 47.79
CA THR A 222 9.74 6.90 48.51
C THR A 222 10.82 7.88 48.04
N ILE A 223 10.41 9.06 47.55
CA ILE A 223 11.32 10.14 47.14
C ILE A 223 11.56 11.06 48.34
N ARG A 224 12.72 10.92 48.98
CA ARG A 224 13.09 11.72 50.17
C ARG A 224 13.58 13.11 49.77
N ALA A 225 13.01 14.15 50.39
CA ALA A 225 13.43 15.55 50.20
C ALA A 225 14.92 15.77 50.53
N THR A 226 15.47 15.04 51.50
CA THR A 226 16.88 15.19 51.91
C THR A 226 17.89 14.65 50.89
N LYS A 227 17.44 13.87 49.89
CA LYS A 227 18.33 13.21 48.90
C LYS A 227 18.28 13.86 47.52
N PHE A 228 17.17 14.50 47.19
CA PHE A 228 16.91 15.08 45.87
C PHE A 228 16.41 16.51 46.02
N ASN A 229 16.97 17.43 45.22
CA ASN A 229 16.47 18.80 45.16
C ASN A 229 15.09 18.87 44.48
N ASP A 230 14.42 20.01 44.52
CA ASP A 230 13.05 20.17 44.01
C ASP A 230 12.92 19.84 42.52
N ASN A 231 13.93 20.19 41.73
CA ASN A 231 13.98 19.90 40.30
C ASN A 231 14.14 18.40 40.01
N GLU A 232 15.04 17.73 40.72
CA GLU A 232 15.23 16.27 40.64
C GLU A 232 13.97 15.53 41.10
N ARG A 233 13.31 16.00 42.16
CA ARG A 233 12.04 15.42 42.65
C ARG A 233 10.92 15.58 41.64
N ALA A 234 10.82 16.74 40.99
CA ALA A 234 9.86 16.96 39.90
C ALA A 234 10.14 16.02 38.72
N ALA A 235 11.40 15.90 38.28
CA ALA A 235 11.78 14.96 37.22
C ALA A 235 11.41 13.50 37.55
N LEU A 236 11.68 13.05 38.78
CA LEU A 236 11.28 11.72 39.25
C LEU A 236 9.76 11.53 39.25
N ALA A 237 9.02 12.55 39.72
CA ALA A 237 7.56 12.52 39.70
C ALA A 237 7.01 12.39 38.27
N VAL A 238 7.58 13.12 37.31
CA VAL A 238 7.24 13.02 35.89
C VAL A 238 7.49 11.61 35.37
N PHE A 239 8.68 11.04 35.59
CA PHE A 239 8.97 9.66 35.17
C PHE A 239 7.99 8.64 35.76
N LEU A 240 7.70 8.71 37.05
CA LEU A 240 6.75 7.80 37.70
C LEU A 240 5.32 7.97 37.18
N LYS A 241 4.91 9.19 36.82
CA LYS A 241 3.61 9.45 36.16
C LYS A 241 3.56 8.85 34.76
N ILE A 242 4.61 8.99 33.96
CA ILE A 242 4.72 8.33 32.63
C ILE A 242 4.53 6.83 32.78
N GLN A 243 5.16 6.20 33.77
CA GLN A 243 5.01 4.76 33.99
C GLN A 243 3.57 4.36 34.30
N ARG A 244 2.84 5.18 35.08
CA ARG A 244 1.43 4.95 35.39
C ARG A 244 0.53 5.10 34.17
N GLU A 245 0.79 6.09 33.32
CA GLU A 245 0.06 6.31 32.07
C GLU A 245 0.38 5.23 31.04
N ALA A 246 1.63 4.81 30.92
CA ALA A 246 2.05 3.71 30.04
C ALA A 246 1.36 2.40 30.42
N ALA A 247 1.24 2.09 31.72
CA ALA A 247 0.48 0.93 32.20
C ALA A 247 -1.02 1.02 31.82
N ARG A 248 -1.55 2.25 31.70
CA ARG A 248 -2.94 2.49 31.28
C ARG A 248 -3.11 2.45 29.77
N CYS A 249 -2.14 2.92 28.99
CA CYS A 249 -2.15 2.88 27.52
C CYS A 249 -2.01 1.47 26.96
N ILE A 250 -1.21 0.60 27.57
CA ILE A 250 -1.18 -0.84 27.24
C ILE A 250 -2.58 -1.44 27.41
N TYR A 251 -3.30 -1.03 28.47
CA TYR A 251 -4.67 -1.48 28.72
C TYR A 251 -5.70 -0.93 27.72
N ILE A 252 -5.49 0.29 27.20
CA ILE A 252 -6.39 0.90 26.22
C ILE A 252 -6.17 0.30 24.83
N LEU A 253 -4.93 0.09 24.40
CA LEU A 253 -4.62 -0.59 23.12
C LEU A 253 -5.16 -2.03 23.09
N ARG A 254 -5.27 -2.68 24.25
CA ARG A 254 -5.87 -4.01 24.41
C ARG A 254 -7.41 -4.03 24.27
N ASN A 255 -8.09 -2.88 24.39
CA ASN A 255 -9.56 -2.78 24.42
C ASN A 255 -10.14 -1.86 23.34
N PHE A 256 -9.36 -1.50 22.31
CA PHE A 256 -9.88 -0.71 21.20
C PHE A 256 -10.67 -1.60 20.23
N PRO A 257 -11.96 -1.32 19.95
CA PRO A 257 -12.72 -2.10 18.98
C PRO A 257 -12.14 -1.92 17.57
N GLU A 258 -11.84 -3.05 16.92
CA GLU A 258 -11.08 -3.22 15.67
C GLU A 258 -11.57 -2.33 14.51
N ASN A 259 -12.85 -1.99 14.49
CA ASN A 259 -13.48 -1.18 13.44
C ASN A 259 -13.00 0.29 13.41
N THR A 260 -12.34 0.76 14.48
CA THR A 260 -11.93 2.17 14.65
C THR A 260 -10.47 2.43 14.24
N LEU A 261 -9.63 1.41 14.21
CA LEU A 261 -8.21 1.55 13.83
C LEU A 261 -8.04 1.69 12.31
N SER A 262 -8.86 0.99 11.53
CA SER A 262 -8.91 1.11 10.07
C SER A 262 -9.30 2.54 9.64
N THR A 263 -10.31 3.11 10.27
CA THR A 263 -10.78 4.48 9.98
C THR A 263 -9.81 5.55 10.46
N TYR A 264 -9.15 5.38 11.62
CA TYR A 264 -8.16 6.33 12.14
C TYR A 264 -6.86 6.37 11.30
N TRP A 265 -6.38 5.22 10.81
CA TRP A 265 -5.24 5.17 9.89
C TRP A 265 -5.58 5.77 8.50
N LEU A 266 -6.78 5.47 7.97
CA LEU A 266 -7.25 6.05 6.71
C LEU A 266 -7.46 7.57 6.78
N THR A 267 -7.97 8.12 7.90
CA THR A 267 -8.16 9.58 8.03
C THR A 267 -6.87 10.34 8.30
N LYS A 268 -5.90 9.74 9.01
CA LYS A 268 -4.64 10.42 9.35
C LYS A 268 -3.59 10.36 8.23
N PHE A 269 -3.59 9.31 7.42
CA PHE A 269 -2.66 9.15 6.30
C PHE A 269 -3.30 9.32 4.90
N GLY A 270 -4.63 9.27 4.77
CA GLY A 270 -5.33 9.52 3.50
C GLY A 270 -5.59 10.98 3.16
N ARG A 271 -5.35 11.93 4.08
CA ARG A 271 -5.66 13.36 3.89
C ARG A 271 -4.58 14.18 3.17
N THR A 272 -3.46 13.58 2.74
CA THR A 272 -2.38 14.30 2.04
C THR A 272 -2.48 14.29 0.50
N LEU A 273 -3.57 13.78 -0.08
CA LEU A 273 -3.80 13.87 -1.53
C LEU A 273 -4.97 14.80 -1.85
N ASN A 274 -4.64 16.07 -2.10
CA ASN A 274 -5.55 17.07 -2.64
C ASN A 274 -5.60 16.91 -4.18
N PRO A 275 -6.75 16.64 -4.82
CA PRO A 275 -6.84 16.49 -6.26
C PRO A 275 -7.28 17.82 -6.88
N SER A 276 -6.33 18.72 -7.13
CA SER A 276 -6.56 19.89 -7.99
C SER A 276 -5.56 19.84 -9.14
N GLY A 277 -5.99 19.22 -10.24
CA GLY A 277 -5.21 19.17 -11.48
C GLY A 277 -5.68 18.04 -12.38
N MET A 278 -6.44 18.40 -13.42
CA MET A 278 -6.94 17.50 -14.46
C MET A 278 -5.82 16.63 -15.06
N HIS A 279 -5.97 15.32 -14.93
CA HIS A 279 -5.80 14.30 -15.97
C HIS A 279 -6.11 12.95 -15.32
N THR A 280 -7.21 12.30 -15.72
CA THR A 280 -7.58 10.96 -15.23
C THR A 280 -6.48 9.96 -15.59
N PRO A 281 -5.73 9.39 -14.61
CA PRO A 281 -4.84 8.28 -14.90
C PRO A 281 -5.70 7.01 -14.98
N SER A 282 -5.37 6.15 -15.93
CA SER A 282 -6.00 4.83 -16.07
C SER A 282 -5.92 4.04 -14.74
N PRO A 283 -7.01 3.39 -14.29
CA PRO A 283 -7.09 2.71 -12.98
C PRO A 283 -6.02 1.63 -12.76
N ALA A 284 -5.37 1.14 -13.81
CA ALA A 284 -4.26 0.18 -13.72
C ALA A 284 -2.97 0.77 -13.11
N ILE A 285 -2.74 2.08 -13.22
CA ILE A 285 -1.50 2.74 -12.75
C ILE A 285 -1.57 3.06 -11.24
N VAL A 286 -2.77 3.26 -10.71
CA VAL A 286 -2.99 3.50 -9.27
C VAL A 286 -2.84 2.19 -8.49
N GLN A 287 -3.40 1.09 -8.99
CA GLN A 287 -3.29 -0.23 -8.33
C GLN A 287 -1.86 -0.76 -8.28
N THR A 288 -1.03 -0.51 -9.31
CA THR A 288 0.36 -0.97 -9.34
C THR A 288 1.25 -0.24 -8.32
N LYS A 289 0.99 1.05 -8.06
CA LYS A 289 1.72 1.82 -7.04
C LYS A 289 1.35 1.39 -5.62
N GLU A 290 0.09 1.08 -5.35
CA GLU A 290 -0.36 0.57 -4.03
C GLU A 290 0.18 -0.84 -3.75
N ILE A 291 0.21 -1.73 -4.75
CA ILE A 291 0.76 -3.09 -4.60
C ILE A 291 2.27 -3.04 -4.32
N THR A 292 3.00 -2.10 -4.94
CA THR A 292 4.45 -1.96 -4.75
C THR A 292 4.79 -1.39 -3.35
N ALA A 293 3.97 -0.45 -2.84
CA ALA A 293 4.14 0.09 -1.50
C ALA A 293 3.84 -0.96 -0.40
N TYR A 294 2.83 -1.81 -0.63
CA TYR A 294 2.48 -2.89 0.30
C TYR A 294 3.55 -4.01 0.31
N ALA A 295 4.12 -4.34 -0.84
CA ALA A 295 5.23 -5.30 -0.95
C ALA A 295 6.49 -4.81 -0.21
N LEU A 296 6.87 -3.54 -0.37
CA LEU A 296 7.99 -2.93 0.36
C LEU A 296 7.78 -2.95 1.89
N TRP A 297 6.55 -2.71 2.35
CA TRP A 297 6.24 -2.71 3.78
C TRP A 297 6.28 -4.12 4.39
N VAL A 298 5.76 -5.13 3.68
CA VAL A 298 5.81 -6.55 4.12
C VAL A 298 7.24 -7.10 4.13
N ASP A 299 8.09 -6.70 3.18
CA ASP A 299 9.51 -7.09 3.15
C ASP A 299 10.32 -6.46 4.30
N THR A 300 9.93 -5.25 4.72
CA THR A 300 10.57 -4.56 5.87
C THR A 300 10.21 -5.22 7.20
N LEU A 301 9.01 -5.78 7.34
CA LEU A 301 8.57 -6.50 8.54
C LEU A 301 9.03 -7.96 8.62
N SER A 302 9.36 -8.58 7.49
CA SER A 302 9.80 -9.99 7.42
C SER A 302 11.31 -10.18 7.52
N GLY A 303 12.08 -9.11 7.75
CA GLY A 303 13.51 -9.19 8.04
C GLY A 303 14.36 -9.74 6.88
N ARG A 304 13.86 -9.70 5.64
CA ARG A 304 14.63 -10.09 4.45
C ARG A 304 15.41 -8.89 3.93
N SER A 305 16.61 -8.71 4.47
CA SER A 305 17.65 -7.92 3.82
C SER A 305 18.11 -8.62 2.54
N PHE A 306 18.03 -7.94 1.40
CA PHE A 306 18.80 -8.27 0.20
C PHE A 306 20.29 -8.08 0.53
N PHE A 307 21.01 -9.16 0.86
CA PHE A 307 22.46 -9.19 0.82
C PHE A 307 22.89 -9.87 -0.48
N GLY A 308 23.53 -9.08 -1.34
CA GLY A 308 24.31 -9.61 -2.45
C GLY A 308 25.54 -10.35 -1.92
N ALA A 309 25.78 -11.51 -2.53
CA ALA A 309 27.03 -12.26 -2.63
C ALA A 309 27.80 -12.63 -1.34
N GLY A 310 27.70 -13.91 -0.98
CA GLY A 310 28.90 -14.72 -0.73
C GLY A 310 29.27 -15.02 0.73
N ARG A 311 28.61 -16.01 1.34
CA ARG A 311 29.19 -17.17 2.04
C ARG A 311 28.09 -17.95 2.77
N GLN A 312 27.98 -19.24 2.50
CA GLN A 312 27.10 -20.14 3.24
C GLN A 312 27.74 -20.46 4.60
N VAL A 313 26.98 -20.22 5.67
CA VAL A 313 27.21 -20.84 6.97
C VAL A 313 25.93 -21.59 7.31
N THR A 314 26.04 -22.90 7.50
CA THR A 314 24.94 -23.79 7.90
C THR A 314 24.61 -23.58 9.38
N PRO A 315 23.33 -23.39 9.75
CA PRO A 315 22.95 -23.36 11.15
C PRO A 315 22.66 -24.76 11.67
N THR A 316 23.33 -25.14 12.76
CA THR A 316 23.00 -26.29 13.60
C THR A 316 21.72 -26.02 14.40
N PRO A 317 20.84 -27.03 14.59
CA PRO A 317 19.60 -26.84 15.34
C PRO A 317 19.85 -26.95 16.85
N ILE A 318 19.40 -25.96 17.61
CA ILE A 318 19.32 -26.03 19.08
C ILE A 318 17.97 -26.65 19.43
N SER A 319 18.02 -27.83 20.04
CA SER A 319 16.90 -28.48 20.71
C SER A 319 16.57 -27.75 22.02
N PHE A 320 15.30 -27.40 22.22
CA PHE A 320 14.77 -27.06 23.53
C PHE A 320 13.57 -27.96 23.81
N ASP A 321 13.88 -29.09 24.44
CA ASP A 321 12.92 -29.89 25.17
C ASP A 321 12.91 -29.44 26.63
N LYS A 322 11.69 -29.44 27.20
CA LYS A 322 11.34 -29.43 28.63
C LYS A 322 11.49 -28.12 29.39
N LEU A 323 10.33 -27.47 29.60
CA LEU A 323 10.01 -26.80 30.87
C LEU A 323 8.49 -26.89 31.12
N ARG A 324 8.11 -27.86 31.96
CA ARG A 324 6.82 -27.91 32.67
C ARG A 324 6.88 -26.86 33.77
N ILE A 325 5.91 -25.95 33.83
CA ILE A 325 5.66 -25.16 35.04
C ILE A 325 4.17 -25.23 35.37
N CYS A 326 3.91 -25.76 36.58
CA CYS A 326 2.60 -25.85 37.20
C CYS A 326 2.01 -24.46 37.48
N ALA A 327 0.70 -24.37 37.30
CA ALA A 327 -0.11 -23.26 37.75
C ALA A 327 -0.11 -23.17 39.28
N CYS A 328 0.07 -21.94 39.80
CA CYS A 328 -0.46 -21.55 41.09
C CYS A 328 -0.89 -20.08 41.05
N ASP A 329 -2.17 -19.91 41.31
CA ASP A 329 -2.95 -18.69 41.44
C ASP A 329 -2.63 -17.97 42.77
N ARG A 330 -2.43 -16.64 42.73
CA ARG A 330 -2.93 -15.73 43.79
C ARG A 330 -2.80 -14.25 43.43
N ARG A 331 -3.96 -13.63 43.23
CA ARG A 331 -4.22 -12.18 43.21
C ARG A 331 -3.60 -11.44 44.41
N ARG A 332 -3.04 -10.24 44.17
CA ARG A 332 -3.21 -9.06 45.05
C ARG A 332 -2.86 -7.75 44.30
N ASN A 333 -3.85 -6.87 44.25
CA ASN A 333 -3.74 -5.46 43.87
C ASN A 333 -2.71 -4.73 44.74
N SER A 334 -1.78 -3.99 44.14
CA SER A 334 -0.96 -2.99 44.84
C SER A 334 -1.22 -1.60 44.26
N ARG A 335 -1.78 -0.71 45.10
CA ARG A 335 -1.93 0.72 44.80
C ARG A 335 -0.58 1.39 45.07
N ILE A 336 0.00 2.04 44.06
CA ILE A 336 1.11 2.99 44.25
C ILE A 336 0.50 4.26 44.87
N ARG A 337 0.74 4.49 46.17
CA ARG A 337 0.51 5.78 46.83
C ARG A 337 1.83 6.55 46.84
N VAL A 338 1.86 7.67 46.13
CA VAL A 338 2.93 8.67 46.28
C VAL A 338 2.53 9.56 47.44
N GLY A 339 3.11 9.32 48.61
CA GLY A 339 2.97 10.20 49.78
C GLY A 339 4.15 11.16 49.85
N TYR A 340 3.87 12.46 50.01
CA TYR A 340 4.87 13.43 50.39
C TYR A 340 4.92 13.47 51.92
N ALA A 341 5.98 12.95 52.51
CA ALA A 341 6.29 13.26 53.91
C ALA A 341 6.93 14.64 53.95
N ALA A 342 6.35 15.54 54.75
CA ALA A 342 6.84 16.90 54.99
C ALA A 342 8.19 16.87 55.72
#